data_AF-A6G430-F1
#
_entry.id   AF-A6G430-F1
#
_cell.length_a   1.000
_cell.length_b   1.000
_cell.length_c   1.000
_cell.angle_alpha   90.00
_cell.angle_beta   90.00
_cell.angle_gamma   90.00
#
_symmetry.space_group_name_H-M   'P 1'
#
loop_
_entity.id
_entity.type
_entity.pdbx_description
1 polymer ?
#
loop_
_entity_poly.entity_id
_entity_poly.type
_entity_poly.pdbx_seq_one_letter_code
_entity_poly.pdbx_strand_id
1 'polypeptide(L)'
;MSCADDSGTRDEGFGEVGGDELGPTADTDTAGMEEVGETADTSTDADTTADESTEESTDDTDTDTTEESTDETDTTQESTEDTTEESTDTTEESTESSSESTTGNDCLECGVTLDSTQSSSFSALPGTEFLGSATLQGDQIIYALDEVGSGRVIYTADTNLLYEEITDCPLWEWLGQSGDQLPKVLSFGRYLCGGLGNNLGSYPDLTYAGDNLPAQYVNDPAALAADYDAVIYCTLASTPAAEAATIVEYVQDHGGGLYLASEYWGFINQGDLDTINTIANPLGVEFEATNLDWGQANGDIAFECFPDPQ
;
A
#
# COMPACT_ATOMS: atom_id res chain seq x y z
N MET A 1 -23.62 -25.29 52.29
CA MET A 1 -22.52 -24.31 52.18
C MET A 1 -22.80 -23.49 50.94
N SER A 2 -22.95 -22.18 51.10
CA SER A 2 -23.36 -21.21 50.08
C SER A 2 -22.21 -20.22 49.89
N CYS A 3 -21.84 -19.95 48.65
CA CYS A 3 -20.98 -18.83 48.22
C CYS A 3 -21.58 -18.41 46.86
N ALA A 4 -22.48 -17.43 46.79
CA ALA A 4 -22.28 -15.97 46.85
C ALA A 4 -21.67 -15.43 45.54
N ASP A 5 -22.58 -14.94 44.68
CA ASP A 5 -22.34 -14.05 43.54
C ASP A 5 -21.78 -12.70 44.00
N ASP A 6 -20.82 -12.16 43.25
CA ASP A 6 -20.36 -10.78 43.38
C ASP A 6 -20.42 -10.11 42.00
N SER A 7 -21.39 -9.21 41.84
CA SER A 7 -21.64 -8.39 40.66
C SER A 7 -21.18 -6.97 40.94
N GLY A 8 -20.01 -6.59 40.42
CA GLY A 8 -19.47 -5.23 40.51
C GLY A 8 -19.79 -4.40 39.27
N THR A 9 -20.77 -3.51 39.37
CA THR A 9 -21.01 -2.40 38.43
C THR A 9 -20.09 -1.23 38.77
N ARG A 10 -19.28 -0.76 37.81
CA ARG A 10 -18.55 0.51 37.92
C ARG A 10 -19.33 1.61 37.20
N ASP A 11 -19.65 2.62 38.01
CA ASP A 11 -20.32 3.88 37.69
C ASP A 11 -19.23 4.96 37.78
N GLU A 12 -18.87 5.58 36.65
CA GLU A 12 -17.91 6.70 36.60
C GLU A 12 -18.62 7.86 35.88
N GLY A 13 -19.20 8.75 36.67
CA GLY A 13 -19.80 9.99 36.22
C GLY A 13 -18.75 11.02 35.82
N PHE A 14 -18.89 11.56 34.61
CA PHE A 14 -18.14 12.74 34.18
C PHE A 14 -18.88 14.02 34.54
N GLY A 15 -18.14 14.90 35.22
CA GLY A 15 -18.61 16.15 35.78
C GLY A 15 -18.89 17.23 34.75
N GLU A 16 -20.01 17.90 34.99
CA GLU A 16 -20.49 19.13 34.37
C GLU A 16 -19.58 20.30 34.78
N VAL A 17 -19.03 21.05 33.81
CA VAL A 17 -18.40 22.35 34.05
C VAL A 17 -19.08 23.39 33.17
N GLY A 18 -20.04 24.11 33.76
CA GLY A 18 -20.62 25.32 33.21
C GLY A 18 -19.82 26.55 33.63
N GLY A 19 -19.80 27.55 32.75
CA GLY A 19 -19.22 28.88 33.01
C GLY A 19 -19.46 29.82 31.84
N ASP A 20 -20.59 30.55 31.89
CA ASP A 20 -20.97 31.68 31.05
C ASP A 20 -19.94 32.83 31.07
N GLU A 21 -19.78 33.57 29.96
CA GLU A 21 -20.04 35.04 29.89
C GLU A 21 -19.75 35.66 28.49
N LEU A 22 -20.84 36.10 27.83
CA LEU A 22 -21.10 37.42 27.19
C LEU A 22 -20.18 38.04 26.09
N GLY A 23 -20.57 37.81 24.81
CA GLY A 23 -20.87 38.79 23.70
C GLY A 23 -19.81 39.77 23.14
N PRO A 24 -20.11 40.62 22.12
CA PRO A 24 -21.17 40.56 21.10
C PRO A 24 -20.73 40.76 19.60
N THR A 25 -21.59 40.30 18.70
CA THR A 25 -21.95 40.74 17.30
C THR A 25 -21.03 41.63 16.45
N ALA A 26 -20.83 41.22 15.18
CA ALA A 26 -20.95 42.11 14.02
C ALA A 26 -21.31 41.32 12.74
N ASP A 27 -22.49 41.60 12.20
CA ASP A 27 -22.90 41.32 10.82
C ASP A 27 -22.12 42.21 9.84
N THR A 28 -21.80 41.70 8.65
CA THR A 28 -21.85 42.54 7.43
C THR A 28 -22.01 41.68 6.18
N ASP A 29 -23.12 41.93 5.49
CA ASP A 29 -23.40 41.59 4.10
C ASP A 29 -22.27 42.00 3.14
N THR A 30 -22.08 41.24 2.07
CA THR A 30 -21.50 41.79 0.83
C THR A 30 -22.20 41.16 -0.38
N ALA A 31 -23.16 41.91 -0.93
CA ALA A 31 -23.60 41.79 -2.31
C ALA A 31 -22.76 42.73 -3.19
N GLY A 32 -22.46 42.28 -4.41
CA GLY A 32 -21.44 42.86 -5.29
C GLY A 32 -21.77 44.19 -5.97
N MET A 33 -20.86 44.61 -6.84
CA MET A 33 -21.12 45.53 -7.95
C MET A 33 -19.99 45.50 -8.98
N GLU A 34 -20.39 45.81 -10.21
CA GLU A 34 -19.72 45.69 -11.50
C GLU A 34 -18.53 46.64 -11.74
N GLU A 35 -17.78 46.28 -12.79
CA GLU A 35 -17.03 47.07 -13.77
C GLU A 35 -16.39 48.44 -13.43
N VAL A 36 -15.17 48.64 -13.95
CA VAL A 36 -14.81 49.58 -15.06
C VAL A 36 -13.31 49.88 -14.98
N GLY A 37 -12.60 49.79 -16.12
CA GLY A 37 -11.66 50.85 -16.51
C GLY A 37 -10.16 50.53 -16.60
N GLU A 38 -9.65 50.62 -17.84
CA GLU A 38 -8.25 50.75 -18.25
C GLU A 38 -7.40 51.74 -17.43
N THR A 39 -6.08 51.50 -17.34
CA THR A 39 -5.04 52.36 -17.99
C THR A 39 -3.60 51.87 -17.76
N ALA A 40 -2.86 51.82 -18.86
CA ALA A 40 -1.46 52.22 -19.10
C ALA A 40 -0.29 51.75 -18.18
N ASP A 41 0.61 50.99 -18.82
CA ASP A 41 2.05 51.29 -19.00
C ASP A 41 2.83 51.98 -17.86
N THR A 42 3.85 51.29 -17.34
CA THR A 42 5.18 51.90 -17.16
C THR A 42 6.28 50.84 -17.01
N SER A 43 7.23 50.90 -17.94
CA SER A 43 8.56 50.31 -17.91
C SER A 43 9.37 50.66 -16.66
N THR A 44 10.19 49.74 -16.16
CA THR A 44 11.48 50.10 -15.56
C THR A 44 12.50 48.98 -15.79
N ASP A 45 13.54 49.31 -16.56
CA ASP A 45 14.80 48.60 -16.72
C ASP A 45 15.68 48.70 -15.46
N ALA A 46 16.80 47.97 -15.50
CA ALA A 46 18.06 48.16 -14.76
C ALA A 46 18.11 47.52 -13.36
N ASP A 47 19.22 46.96 -12.87
CA ASP A 47 20.56 46.65 -13.39
C ASP A 47 21.28 45.89 -12.26
N THR A 48 22.32 45.17 -12.64
CA THR A 48 23.34 44.47 -11.86
C THR A 48 23.73 45.05 -10.49
N THR A 49 24.03 44.16 -9.55
CA THR A 49 25.28 44.20 -8.76
C THR A 49 25.63 42.81 -8.24
N ALA A 50 26.82 42.34 -8.62
CA ALA A 50 27.58 41.33 -7.90
C ALA A 50 28.14 41.96 -6.61
N ASP A 51 28.22 41.20 -5.52
CA ASP A 51 29.25 41.46 -4.52
C ASP A 51 29.68 40.15 -3.83
N GLU A 52 31.00 40.01 -3.72
CA GLU A 52 31.72 38.95 -3.03
C GLU A 52 31.92 39.36 -1.57
N SER A 53 31.85 38.41 -0.64
CA SER A 53 32.72 38.37 0.55
C SER A 53 32.46 37.08 1.32
N THR A 54 33.43 36.17 1.40
CA THR A 54 34.58 36.13 2.33
C THR A 54 34.22 35.51 3.68
N GLU A 55 34.82 34.34 3.87
CA GLU A 55 35.21 33.59 5.07
C GLU A 55 35.01 34.24 6.45
N GLU A 56 34.61 33.45 7.46
CA GLU A 56 35.48 33.09 8.59
C GLU A 56 34.93 31.87 9.36
N SER A 57 35.90 31.12 9.92
CA SER A 57 35.85 29.87 10.68
C SER A 57 35.26 29.97 12.11
N THR A 58 35.23 28.79 12.73
CA THR A 58 35.24 28.42 14.17
C THR A 58 33.87 28.14 14.80
N ASP A 59 33.59 26.89 15.17
CA ASP A 59 33.99 26.41 16.51
C ASP A 59 33.74 24.90 16.69
N ASP A 60 34.61 24.33 17.50
CA ASP A 60 34.67 22.95 17.97
C ASP A 60 33.42 22.53 18.76
N THR A 61 32.95 21.30 18.56
CA THR A 61 32.27 20.53 19.61
C THR A 61 32.63 19.06 19.51
N ASP A 62 33.56 18.67 20.39
CA ASP A 62 33.71 17.31 20.90
C ASP A 62 32.37 16.80 21.46
N THR A 63 31.98 15.57 21.13
CA THR A 63 31.01 14.85 21.95
C THR A 63 31.36 13.38 22.04
N ASP A 64 31.33 12.92 23.28
CA ASP A 64 31.85 11.70 23.84
C ASP A 64 31.43 10.39 23.15
N THR A 65 32.41 9.53 22.91
CA THR A 65 32.24 8.08 22.74
C THR A 65 31.92 7.43 24.08
N THR A 66 30.68 6.98 24.26
CA THR A 66 30.28 6.11 25.36
C THR A 66 30.62 4.65 25.04
N GLU A 67 31.28 4.01 26.00
CA GLU A 67 31.66 2.60 26.01
C GLU A 67 30.43 1.70 26.11
N GLU A 68 30.30 0.70 25.22
CA GLU A 68 29.44 -0.46 25.45
C GLU A 68 30.26 -1.61 26.05
N SER A 69 29.92 -1.96 27.29
CA SER A 69 30.19 -3.27 27.88
C SER A 69 28.91 -4.08 27.80
N THR A 70 28.93 -5.23 27.14
CA THR A 70 27.96 -6.30 27.39
C THR A 70 28.66 -7.65 27.50
N ASP A 71 28.29 -8.33 28.58
CA ASP A 71 28.76 -9.63 29.06
C ASP A 71 28.47 -10.75 28.06
N GLU A 72 29.47 -11.60 27.81
CA GLU A 72 29.24 -12.94 27.29
C GLU A 72 29.04 -13.91 28.47
N THR A 73 27.79 -14.35 28.66
CA THR A 73 27.49 -15.55 29.48
C THR A 73 27.38 -16.78 28.61
N ASP A 74 28.36 -17.64 28.82
CA ASP A 74 28.46 -19.05 28.44
C ASP A 74 27.41 -19.90 29.19
N THR A 75 26.67 -20.78 28.50
CA THR A 75 26.06 -21.96 29.12
C THR A 75 25.72 -23.06 28.10
N THR A 76 26.61 -24.04 28.02
CA THR A 76 26.35 -25.43 27.60
C THR A 76 25.20 -26.10 28.37
N GLN A 77 24.35 -26.88 27.68
CA GLN A 77 23.90 -28.19 28.19
C GLN A 77 23.25 -29.09 27.11
N GLU A 78 23.74 -30.33 27.06
CA GLU A 78 23.20 -31.50 26.33
C GLU A 78 21.88 -32.01 26.94
N SER A 79 21.08 -32.72 26.13
CA SER A 79 20.44 -34.04 26.40
C SER A 79 19.41 -34.34 25.28
N THR A 80 19.62 -35.34 24.40
CA THR A 80 19.05 -36.71 24.42
C THR A 80 17.55 -36.82 24.72
N GLU A 81 16.76 -37.37 23.79
CA GLU A 81 16.15 -38.71 23.92
C GLU A 81 15.37 -39.15 22.66
N ASP A 82 15.58 -40.41 22.31
CA ASP A 82 14.83 -41.26 21.37
C ASP A 82 13.35 -41.38 21.74
N THR A 83 12.47 -41.55 20.74
CA THR A 83 11.31 -42.47 20.80
C THR A 83 10.75 -42.63 19.37
N THR A 84 10.96 -43.80 18.74
CA THR A 84 9.97 -44.88 18.55
C THR A 84 8.86 -44.55 17.57
N GLU A 85 8.93 -45.09 16.34
CA GLU A 85 7.74 -45.61 15.67
C GLU A 85 8.06 -46.91 14.93
N GLU A 86 7.32 -47.95 15.33
CA GLU A 86 7.34 -49.31 14.83
C GLU A 86 6.05 -49.53 14.01
N SER A 87 6.21 -50.09 12.81
CA SER A 87 5.26 -50.89 12.03
C SER A 87 3.83 -50.38 11.80
N THR A 88 3.41 -50.30 10.54
CA THR A 88 2.63 -51.40 9.95
C THR A 88 2.51 -51.30 8.43
N ASP A 89 2.77 -52.44 7.83
CA ASP A 89 2.67 -52.80 6.42
C ASP A 89 1.19 -53.02 6.08
N THR A 90 0.66 -52.27 5.11
CA THR A 90 -0.66 -52.54 4.54
C THR A 90 -0.54 -52.64 3.03
N THR A 91 -0.54 -53.88 2.57
CA THR A 91 -0.65 -54.29 1.18
C THR A 91 -2.12 -54.16 0.75
N GLU A 92 -2.46 -53.19 -0.11
CA GLU A 92 -3.73 -53.19 -0.85
C GLU A 92 -3.54 -52.74 -2.31
N GLU A 93 -3.67 -53.73 -3.19
CA GLU A 93 -4.44 -53.70 -4.45
C GLU A 93 -4.37 -52.43 -5.33
N SER A 94 -3.38 -52.40 -6.23
CA SER A 94 -3.35 -51.47 -7.35
C SER A 94 -4.46 -51.82 -8.35
N THR A 95 -5.60 -51.15 -8.21
CA THR A 95 -6.62 -51.05 -9.25
C THR A 95 -6.14 -50.01 -10.27
N GLU A 96 -6.05 -50.41 -11.54
CA GLU A 96 -5.73 -49.53 -12.66
C GLU A 96 -6.76 -48.38 -12.73
N SER A 97 -6.40 -47.23 -12.18
CA SER A 97 -7.16 -46.01 -12.37
C SER A 97 -6.83 -45.47 -13.76
N SER A 98 -7.84 -45.51 -14.62
CA SER A 98 -7.81 -44.85 -15.92
C SER A 98 -7.59 -43.37 -15.69
N SER A 99 -6.43 -42.87 -16.10
CA SER A 99 -6.13 -41.45 -16.17
C SER A 99 -7.03 -40.82 -17.24
N GLU A 100 -8.25 -40.47 -16.85
CA GLU A 100 -8.99 -39.43 -17.56
C GLU A 100 -8.18 -38.15 -17.37
N SER A 101 -7.51 -37.71 -18.45
CA SER A 101 -6.96 -36.37 -18.53
C SER A 101 -8.14 -35.41 -18.54
N THR A 102 -8.60 -35.03 -17.36
CA THR A 102 -9.25 -33.74 -17.18
C THR A 102 -8.20 -32.71 -17.57
N THR A 103 -8.34 -32.15 -18.76
CA THR A 103 -8.07 -30.71 -18.99
C THR A 103 -9.03 -29.93 -18.09
N GLY A 104 -8.90 -30.13 -16.78
CA GLY A 104 -9.62 -29.40 -15.76
C GLY A 104 -8.99 -28.04 -15.70
N ASN A 105 -9.81 -26.98 -15.67
CA ASN A 105 -9.32 -25.68 -15.26
C ASN A 105 -8.65 -25.88 -13.90
N ASP A 106 -7.34 -25.71 -13.83
CA ASP A 106 -6.56 -25.73 -12.60
C ASP A 106 -6.85 -24.41 -11.84
N CYS A 107 -8.10 -24.27 -11.40
CA CYS A 107 -8.55 -23.22 -10.50
C CYS A 107 -8.03 -23.56 -9.10
N LEU A 108 -7.27 -22.66 -8.48
CA LEU A 108 -6.86 -22.81 -7.09
C LEU A 108 -7.97 -22.25 -6.18
N GLU A 109 -8.48 -23.07 -5.26
CA GLU A 109 -9.24 -22.54 -4.12
C GLU A 109 -8.25 -21.93 -3.12
N CYS A 110 -8.36 -20.62 -2.88
CA CYS A 110 -7.47 -19.89 -1.97
C CYS A 110 -8.19 -18.66 -1.41
N GLY A 111 -7.55 -17.96 -0.48
CA GLY A 111 -8.07 -16.72 0.08
C GLY A 111 -7.00 -15.70 0.43
N VAL A 112 -7.49 -14.48 0.65
CA VAL A 112 -6.70 -13.35 1.14
C VAL A 112 -7.41 -12.83 2.38
N THR A 113 -6.70 -12.79 3.50
CA THR A 113 -7.14 -12.16 4.74
C THR A 113 -6.36 -10.88 4.93
N LEU A 114 -7.09 -9.79 5.17
CA LEU A 114 -6.52 -8.46 5.36
C LEU A 114 -6.75 -8.00 6.80
N ASP A 115 -5.69 -7.58 7.48
CA ASP A 115 -5.77 -6.85 8.74
C ASP A 115 -5.30 -5.42 8.51
N SER A 116 -6.11 -4.44 8.91
CA SER A 116 -5.79 -3.02 8.75
C SER A 116 -6.33 -2.26 9.94
N THR A 117 -5.51 -1.36 10.45
CA THR A 117 -5.91 -0.49 11.56
C THR A 117 -6.64 0.77 11.09
N GLN A 118 -6.37 1.26 9.88
CA GLN A 118 -6.99 2.45 9.32
C GLN A 118 -6.80 2.45 7.81
N SER A 119 -7.85 2.76 7.06
CA SER A 119 -7.78 2.72 5.60
C SER A 119 -8.54 3.88 4.97
N SER A 120 -8.14 4.24 3.75
CA SER A 120 -9.01 4.98 2.85
C SER A 120 -10.00 4.01 2.17
N SER A 121 -10.58 4.44 1.06
CA SER A 121 -11.35 3.61 0.16
C SER A 121 -11.16 4.07 -1.28
N PHE A 122 -11.68 3.26 -2.20
CA PHE A 122 -11.79 3.59 -3.60
C PHE A 122 -13.09 3.03 -4.17
N SER A 123 -13.48 3.55 -5.33
CA SER A 123 -14.62 3.05 -6.08
C SER A 123 -14.22 2.60 -7.48
N ALA A 124 -14.92 1.57 -7.96
CA ALA A 124 -14.84 1.13 -9.34
C ALA A 124 -15.50 2.18 -10.25
N LEU A 125 -14.78 2.64 -11.27
CA LEU A 125 -15.33 3.48 -12.32
C LEU A 125 -16.23 2.66 -13.27
N PRO A 126 -17.10 3.30 -14.07
CA PRO A 126 -18.01 2.58 -14.95
C PRO A 126 -17.27 1.66 -15.93
N GLY A 127 -17.60 0.36 -15.89
CA GLY A 127 -17.02 -0.66 -16.77
C GLY A 127 -15.93 -1.50 -16.13
N THR A 128 -15.51 -1.17 -14.91
CA THR A 128 -14.55 -1.96 -14.12
C THR A 128 -15.27 -3.09 -13.40
N GLU A 129 -14.70 -4.30 -13.45
CA GLU A 129 -15.19 -5.49 -12.76
C GLU A 129 -14.00 -6.19 -12.10
N PHE A 130 -13.95 -6.14 -10.77
CA PHE A 130 -12.87 -6.79 -10.02
C PHE A 130 -13.03 -8.30 -10.01
N LEU A 131 -11.89 -9.01 -10.05
CA LEU A 131 -11.83 -10.45 -9.80
C LEU A 131 -12.20 -10.79 -8.36
N GLY A 132 -11.80 -9.92 -7.43
CA GLY A 132 -12.10 -10.03 -6.01
C GLY A 132 -11.86 -8.70 -5.32
N SER A 133 -12.62 -8.42 -4.26
CA SER A 133 -12.47 -7.18 -3.48
C SER A 133 -12.82 -7.40 -2.02
N ALA A 134 -12.16 -6.66 -1.13
CA ALA A 134 -12.50 -6.58 0.27
C ALA A 134 -13.04 -5.18 0.63
N THR A 135 -13.97 -5.16 1.57
CA THR A 135 -14.63 -3.93 2.01
C THR A 135 -14.51 -3.69 3.51
N LEU A 136 -14.51 -2.42 3.90
CA LEU A 136 -14.55 -1.94 5.29
C LEU A 136 -15.68 -0.92 5.44
N GLN A 137 -16.25 -0.83 6.65
CA GLN A 137 -17.22 0.20 7.08
C GLN A 137 -18.25 0.67 6.04
N GLY A 138 -19.34 -0.09 5.91
CA GLY A 138 -20.43 0.27 5.01
C GLY A 138 -20.09 -0.03 3.55
N ASP A 139 -19.50 -1.20 3.33
CA ASP A 139 -19.19 -1.78 2.00
C ASP A 139 -18.23 -0.92 1.15
N GLN A 140 -17.39 -0.10 1.78
CA GLN A 140 -16.38 0.68 1.05
C GLN A 140 -15.19 -0.20 0.70
N ILE A 141 -14.79 -0.20 -0.57
CA ILE A 141 -13.72 -1.07 -1.07
C ILE A 141 -12.38 -0.51 -0.60
N ILE A 142 -11.57 -1.37 0.00
CA ILE A 142 -10.22 -1.02 0.50
C ILE A 142 -9.12 -1.81 -0.20
N TYR A 143 -9.49 -2.90 -0.88
CA TYR A 143 -8.57 -3.77 -1.59
C TYR A 143 -9.28 -4.48 -2.73
N ALA A 144 -8.64 -4.61 -3.89
CA ALA A 144 -9.22 -5.28 -5.05
C ALA A 144 -8.16 -5.81 -6.02
N LEU A 145 -8.49 -6.89 -6.71
CA LEU A 145 -7.70 -7.48 -7.80
C LEU A 145 -8.43 -7.24 -9.12
N ASP A 146 -7.68 -6.88 -10.15
CA ASP A 146 -8.21 -6.58 -11.48
C ASP A 146 -7.28 -7.05 -12.60
N GLU A 147 -7.87 -7.27 -13.78
CA GLU A 147 -7.18 -7.53 -15.04
C GLU A 147 -7.42 -6.35 -15.98
N VAL A 148 -6.37 -5.58 -16.26
CA VAL A 148 -6.48 -4.34 -17.02
C VAL A 148 -5.66 -4.45 -18.30
N GLY A 149 -6.35 -4.55 -19.44
CA GLY A 149 -5.70 -4.74 -20.73
C GLY A 149 -5.01 -6.10 -20.80
N SER A 150 -3.69 -6.09 -20.87
CA SER A 150 -2.86 -7.30 -20.83
C SER A 150 -2.22 -7.56 -19.46
N GLY A 151 -2.34 -6.62 -18.52
CA GLY A 151 -1.69 -6.66 -17.20
C GLY A 151 -2.66 -6.96 -16.07
N ARG A 152 -2.13 -6.96 -14.85
CA ARG A 152 -2.84 -7.27 -13.61
C ARG A 152 -2.58 -6.19 -12.58
N VAL A 153 -3.59 -5.86 -11.78
CA VAL A 153 -3.49 -4.78 -10.78
C VAL A 153 -4.04 -5.26 -9.45
N ILE A 154 -3.32 -4.95 -8.38
CA ILE A 154 -3.81 -4.99 -7.00
C ILE A 154 -3.93 -3.54 -6.54
N TYR A 155 -5.12 -3.13 -6.14
CA TYR A 155 -5.37 -1.83 -5.52
C TYR A 155 -5.44 -1.99 -4.02
N THR A 156 -4.78 -1.13 -3.26
CA THR A 156 -4.98 -1.04 -1.80
C THR A 156 -5.14 0.41 -1.36
N ALA A 157 -6.06 0.65 -0.43
CA ALA A 157 -6.34 1.94 0.18
C ALA A 157 -5.55 2.20 1.48
N ASP A 158 -4.64 1.28 1.84
CA ASP A 158 -3.75 1.36 2.99
C ASP A 158 -2.42 0.66 2.64
N THR A 159 -1.30 1.34 2.85
CA THR A 159 0.02 0.74 2.57
C THR A 159 0.38 -0.33 3.60
N ASN A 160 -0.23 -0.35 4.78
CA ASN A 160 -0.02 -1.42 5.76
C ASN A 160 -0.59 -2.77 5.29
N LEU A 161 -1.62 -2.76 4.43
CA LEU A 161 -2.15 -4.00 3.85
C LEU A 161 -1.12 -4.72 2.99
N LEU A 162 -0.23 -4.00 2.32
CA LEU A 162 0.90 -4.59 1.61
C LEU A 162 1.83 -5.38 2.55
N TYR A 163 1.75 -5.17 3.87
CA TYR A 163 2.59 -5.79 4.89
C TYR A 163 1.88 -6.86 5.70
N GLU A 164 0.57 -6.72 5.89
CA GLU A 164 -0.26 -7.57 6.74
C GLU A 164 -1.20 -8.48 5.95
N GLU A 165 -1.06 -8.53 4.61
CA GLU A 165 -1.73 -9.49 3.75
C GLU A 165 -1.33 -10.92 4.12
N ILE A 166 -2.32 -11.72 4.53
CA ILE A 166 -2.15 -13.15 4.77
C ILE A 166 -2.88 -13.88 3.66
N THR A 167 -2.15 -14.58 2.80
CA THR A 167 -2.75 -15.29 1.67
C THR A 167 -2.09 -16.64 1.42
N ASP A 168 -2.88 -17.60 0.95
CA ASP A 168 -2.43 -18.84 0.32
C ASP A 168 -2.63 -18.82 -1.21
N CYS A 169 -3.10 -17.71 -1.76
CA CYS A 169 -3.12 -17.46 -3.19
C CYS A 169 -1.70 -17.10 -3.69
N PRO A 170 -1.32 -17.52 -4.91
CA PRO A 170 -0.07 -17.13 -5.54
C PRO A 170 -0.17 -15.69 -6.09
N LEU A 171 -0.44 -14.72 -5.20
CA LEU A 171 -0.76 -13.34 -5.60
C LEU A 171 0.39 -12.65 -6.33
N TRP A 172 1.63 -12.86 -5.90
CA TRP A 172 2.80 -12.25 -6.55
C TRP A 172 3.03 -12.86 -7.92
N GLU A 173 3.02 -14.18 -8.01
CA GLU A 173 3.15 -14.91 -9.26
C GLU A 173 2.05 -14.53 -10.25
N TRP A 174 0.81 -14.41 -9.76
CA TRP A 174 -0.32 -13.91 -10.54
C TRP A 174 -0.07 -12.47 -10.96
N LEU A 175 0.22 -11.56 -10.05
CA LEU A 175 0.44 -10.14 -10.37
C LEU A 175 1.50 -9.97 -11.46
N GLY A 176 2.62 -10.68 -11.36
CA GLY A 176 3.73 -10.59 -12.32
C GLY A 176 3.62 -11.48 -13.55
N GLN A 177 2.58 -12.30 -13.70
CA GLN A 177 2.42 -13.25 -14.82
C GLN A 177 3.68 -14.12 -15.04
N SER A 178 4.14 -14.71 -13.94
CA SER A 178 5.46 -15.35 -13.85
C SER A 178 5.39 -16.86 -13.65
N GLY A 179 4.20 -17.46 -13.85
CA GLY A 179 3.92 -18.88 -13.61
C GLY A 179 4.26 -19.30 -12.17
N ASP A 180 5.17 -20.26 -12.01
CA ASP A 180 5.58 -20.76 -10.68
C ASP A 180 6.82 -20.05 -10.12
N GLN A 181 7.23 -18.91 -10.69
CA GLN A 181 8.41 -18.17 -10.24
C GLN A 181 7.97 -16.86 -9.60
N LEU A 182 8.65 -16.46 -8.51
CA LEU A 182 8.43 -15.13 -7.95
C LEU A 182 8.83 -14.05 -8.97
N PRO A 183 8.00 -13.01 -9.18
CA PRO A 183 8.32 -11.93 -10.11
C PRO A 183 9.52 -11.09 -9.66
N LYS A 184 10.19 -10.47 -10.63
CA LYS A 184 11.10 -9.34 -10.37
C LYS A 184 10.27 -8.11 -10.08
N VAL A 185 10.51 -7.51 -8.92
CA VAL A 185 9.69 -6.39 -8.43
C VAL A 185 10.50 -5.12 -8.39
N LEU A 186 9.99 -4.07 -9.03
CA LEU A 186 10.42 -2.70 -8.80
C LEU A 186 9.47 -2.05 -7.81
N SER A 187 9.99 -1.35 -6.80
CA SER A 187 9.19 -0.55 -5.89
C SER A 187 9.67 0.89 -5.88
N PHE A 188 8.74 1.84 -5.91
CA PHE A 188 9.05 3.26 -5.81
C PHE A 188 7.88 4.05 -5.21
N GLY A 189 8.14 5.29 -4.84
CA GLY A 189 7.19 6.18 -4.21
C GLY A 189 7.58 6.50 -2.77
N ARG A 190 6.58 6.75 -1.91
CA ARG A 190 6.85 7.12 -0.50
C ARG A 190 7.68 6.03 0.18
N TYR A 191 8.53 6.39 1.14
CA TYR A 191 9.51 5.48 1.78
C TYR A 191 8.93 4.16 2.34
N LEU A 192 7.63 4.09 2.57
CA LEU A 192 6.86 2.90 2.92
C LEU A 192 7.04 1.77 1.87
N CYS A 193 7.26 2.14 0.61
CA CYS A 193 7.59 1.20 -0.48
C CYS A 193 9.03 0.65 -0.40
N GLY A 194 9.90 1.19 0.47
CA GLY A 194 11.32 0.84 0.55
C GLY A 194 11.66 -0.38 1.41
N GLY A 195 10.66 -1.12 1.89
CA GLY A 195 10.90 -2.32 2.70
C GLY A 195 11.12 -2.07 4.20
N LEU A 196 11.00 -0.81 4.65
CA LEU A 196 11.22 -0.46 6.06
C LEU A 196 9.92 -0.66 6.86
N GLY A 197 9.88 -1.73 7.66
CA GLY A 197 8.75 -2.08 8.52
C GLY A 197 7.92 -3.27 8.05
N ASN A 198 8.39 -4.04 7.06
CA ASN A 198 7.61 -5.07 6.39
C ASN A 198 8.42 -6.32 5.99
N ASN A 199 7.73 -7.34 5.48
CA ASN A 199 8.32 -8.49 4.82
C ASN A 199 8.73 -8.22 3.35
N LEU A 200 8.49 -7.03 2.77
CA LEU A 200 9.03 -6.72 1.43
C LEU A 200 10.55 -6.69 1.43
N GLY A 201 11.19 -6.30 2.54
CA GLY A 201 12.64 -6.40 2.70
C GLY A 201 13.19 -7.83 2.64
N SER A 202 12.35 -8.86 2.80
CA SER A 202 12.72 -10.27 2.61
C SER A 202 12.33 -10.84 1.25
N TYR A 203 11.66 -10.04 0.39
CA TYR A 203 11.35 -10.42 -0.97
C TYR A 203 12.66 -10.54 -1.79
N PRO A 204 12.91 -11.69 -2.43
CA PRO A 204 14.25 -12.03 -2.92
C PRO A 204 14.74 -11.20 -4.12
N ASP A 205 13.82 -10.71 -4.96
CA ASP A 205 14.14 -9.94 -6.18
C ASP A 205 13.41 -8.58 -6.22
N LEU A 206 13.49 -7.85 -5.11
CA LEU A 206 12.95 -6.50 -4.97
C LEU A 206 14.03 -5.44 -5.18
N THR A 207 13.78 -4.51 -6.10
CA THR A 207 14.57 -3.28 -6.26
C THR A 207 13.77 -2.08 -5.79
N TYR A 208 14.24 -1.38 -4.76
CA TYR A 208 13.67 -0.07 -4.39
C TYR A 208 14.40 1.08 -5.10
N ALA A 209 13.65 1.87 -5.87
CA ALA A 209 14.19 2.96 -6.68
C ALA A 209 14.13 4.35 -6.02
N GLY A 210 13.60 4.45 -4.79
CA GLY A 210 13.35 5.72 -4.13
C GLY A 210 12.01 6.31 -4.54
N ASP A 211 11.93 7.64 -4.58
CA ASP A 211 10.65 8.33 -4.78
C ASP A 211 10.13 8.19 -6.22
N ASN A 212 10.99 8.23 -7.23
CA ASN A 212 10.55 8.34 -8.63
C ASN A 212 10.88 7.09 -9.43
N LEU A 213 10.15 6.89 -10.53
CA LEU A 213 10.48 5.85 -11.49
C LEU A 213 11.89 6.13 -12.06
N PRO A 214 12.79 5.13 -12.14
CA PRO A 214 14.11 5.33 -12.72
C PRO A 214 14.03 5.94 -14.13
N ALA A 215 14.86 6.96 -14.38
CA ALA A 215 14.78 7.80 -15.58
C ALA A 215 14.86 7.02 -16.90
N GLN A 216 15.50 5.84 -16.90
CA GLN A 216 15.58 4.99 -18.09
C GLN A 216 14.24 4.36 -18.50
N TYR A 217 13.26 4.28 -17.60
CA TYR A 217 11.95 3.70 -17.88
C TYR A 217 10.90 4.76 -18.26
N VAL A 218 11.14 6.04 -17.96
CA VAL A 218 10.17 7.10 -18.23
C VAL A 218 9.97 7.30 -19.74
N ASN A 219 8.73 7.11 -20.21
CA ASN A 219 8.32 7.00 -21.62
C ASN A 219 8.89 5.76 -22.35
N ASP A 220 9.29 4.73 -21.60
CA ASP A 220 9.74 3.43 -22.12
C ASP A 220 9.15 2.27 -21.28
N PRO A 221 7.82 2.09 -21.31
CA PRO A 221 7.16 0.99 -20.57
C PRO A 221 7.62 -0.40 -21.04
N ALA A 222 8.09 -0.52 -22.28
CA ALA A 222 8.65 -1.75 -22.81
C ALA A 222 9.97 -2.14 -22.12
N ALA A 223 10.85 -1.17 -21.87
CA ALA A 223 12.06 -1.40 -21.08
C ALA A 223 11.73 -1.78 -19.64
N LEU A 224 10.70 -1.14 -19.05
CA LEU A 224 10.23 -1.50 -17.70
C LEU A 224 9.76 -2.96 -17.64
N ALA A 225 8.94 -3.40 -18.59
CA ALA A 225 8.46 -4.79 -18.70
C ALA A 225 9.53 -5.81 -19.09
N ALA A 226 10.64 -5.38 -19.67
CA ALA A 226 11.76 -6.27 -19.94
C ALA A 226 12.56 -6.60 -18.67
N ASP A 227 12.59 -5.66 -17.71
CA ASP A 227 13.42 -5.76 -16.51
C ASP A 227 12.63 -6.19 -15.27
N TYR A 228 11.34 -5.85 -15.19
CA TYR A 228 10.47 -6.13 -14.05
C TYR A 228 9.10 -6.69 -14.44
N ASP A 229 8.71 -7.75 -13.75
CA ASP A 229 7.44 -8.44 -13.93
C ASP A 229 6.31 -7.72 -13.17
N ALA A 230 6.64 -7.08 -12.04
CA ALA A 230 5.70 -6.26 -11.29
C ALA A 230 6.33 -4.95 -10.76
N VAL A 231 5.46 -3.97 -10.54
CA VAL A 231 5.80 -2.66 -9.99
C VAL A 231 4.90 -2.38 -8.78
N ILE A 232 5.50 -1.94 -7.67
CA ILE A 232 4.79 -1.39 -6.51
C ILE A 232 4.93 0.12 -6.56
N TYR A 233 3.80 0.83 -6.50
CA TYR A 233 3.76 2.28 -6.36
C TYR A 233 3.03 2.68 -5.07
N CYS A 234 3.73 3.36 -4.16
CA CYS A 234 3.14 3.95 -2.96
C CYS A 234 2.95 5.46 -3.16
N THR A 235 1.73 5.95 -2.97
CA THR A 235 1.36 7.35 -3.24
C THR A 235 2.37 8.38 -2.74
N LEU A 236 2.80 9.22 -3.67
CA LEU A 236 3.57 10.43 -3.43
C LEU A 236 2.73 11.69 -3.55
N ALA A 237 3.27 12.78 -3.00
CA ALA A 237 2.70 14.12 -3.16
C ALA A 237 2.75 14.63 -4.61
N SER A 238 3.58 14.03 -5.47
CA SER A 238 3.68 14.35 -6.88
C SER A 238 4.35 13.22 -7.65
N THR A 239 3.71 12.80 -8.74
CA THR A 239 4.29 11.92 -9.76
C THR A 239 4.23 12.66 -11.10
N PRO A 240 5.36 12.83 -11.79
CA PRO A 240 5.35 13.45 -13.11
C PRO A 240 4.40 12.73 -14.07
N ALA A 241 3.65 13.48 -14.88
CA ALA A 241 2.66 12.91 -15.79
C ALA A 241 3.23 11.86 -16.75
N ALA A 242 4.50 12.00 -17.15
CA ALA A 242 5.20 11.01 -17.97
C ALA A 242 5.47 9.70 -17.22
N GLU A 243 5.76 9.76 -15.93
CA GLU A 243 5.92 8.56 -15.09
C GLU A 243 4.57 7.86 -14.92
N ALA A 244 3.51 8.60 -14.57
CA ALA A 244 2.17 8.05 -14.45
C ALA A 244 1.70 7.38 -15.76
N ALA A 245 1.91 8.03 -16.91
CA ALA A 245 1.60 7.47 -18.22
C ALA A 245 2.41 6.19 -18.50
N THR A 246 3.70 6.16 -18.15
CA THR A 246 4.54 4.96 -18.29
C THR A 246 3.98 3.79 -17.49
N ILE A 247 3.57 4.02 -16.24
CA ILE A 247 2.98 2.96 -15.40
C ILE A 247 1.67 2.44 -15.98
N VAL A 248 0.80 3.33 -16.47
CA VAL A 248 -0.46 2.92 -17.10
C VAL A 248 -0.21 2.09 -18.37
N GLU A 249 0.70 2.53 -19.25
CA GLU A 249 1.07 1.79 -20.47
C GLU A 249 1.76 0.45 -20.15
N TYR A 250 2.61 0.41 -19.13
CA TYR A 250 3.25 -0.81 -18.63
C TYR A 250 2.23 -1.90 -18.27
N VAL A 251 1.16 -1.53 -17.58
CA VAL A 251 0.06 -2.47 -17.26
C VAL A 251 -0.76 -2.80 -18.51
N GLN A 252 -1.32 -1.78 -19.17
CA GLN A 252 -2.34 -1.99 -20.20
C GLN A 252 -1.78 -2.68 -21.45
N ASP A 253 -0.62 -2.24 -21.93
CA ASP A 253 -0.09 -2.60 -23.24
C ASP A 253 1.07 -3.60 -23.17
N HIS A 254 1.71 -3.75 -22.01
CA HIS A 254 2.92 -4.57 -21.85
C HIS A 254 2.76 -5.73 -20.87
N GLY A 255 1.59 -5.91 -20.26
CA GLY A 255 1.31 -7.04 -19.37
C GLY A 255 1.97 -6.94 -18.00
N GLY A 256 2.42 -5.75 -17.61
CA GLY A 256 3.02 -5.53 -16.30
C GLY A 256 2.04 -5.74 -15.15
N GLY A 257 2.55 -6.24 -14.03
CA GLY A 257 1.83 -6.26 -12.76
C GLY A 257 1.95 -4.95 -12.00
N LEU A 258 0.87 -4.37 -11.49
CA LEU A 258 0.92 -3.17 -10.65
C LEU A 258 0.28 -3.41 -9.28
N TYR A 259 1.05 -3.18 -8.21
CA TYR A 259 0.52 -3.03 -6.87
C TYR A 259 0.41 -1.54 -6.55
N LEU A 260 -0.82 -1.00 -6.62
CA LEU A 260 -1.12 0.42 -6.49
C LEU A 260 -1.62 0.73 -5.07
N ALA A 261 -0.74 1.33 -4.25
CA ALA A 261 -1.00 1.55 -2.83
C ALA A 261 -1.23 3.02 -2.48
N SER A 262 -2.43 3.30 -1.98
CA SER A 262 -2.80 4.57 -1.36
C SER A 262 -2.75 4.51 0.16
N GLU A 263 -3.13 5.61 0.80
CA GLU A 263 -3.21 5.74 2.24
C GLU A 263 -4.47 6.48 2.72
N TYR A 264 -4.77 6.36 4.02
CA TYR A 264 -5.93 7.00 4.63
C TYR A 264 -5.85 8.53 4.66
N TRP A 265 -7.02 9.16 4.58
CA TRP A 265 -7.15 10.61 4.65
C TRP A 265 -6.71 11.16 6.02
N GLY A 266 -5.78 12.10 5.99
CA GLY A 266 -5.09 12.61 7.19
C GLY A 266 -3.61 12.21 7.23
N PHE A 267 -3.23 11.09 6.60
CA PHE A 267 -1.84 10.77 6.26
C PHE A 267 -1.47 11.29 4.86
N ILE A 268 -2.42 11.22 3.94
CA ILE A 268 -2.36 11.87 2.63
C ILE A 268 -3.28 13.09 2.58
N ASN A 269 -3.04 13.95 1.59
CA ASN A 269 -3.84 15.14 1.29
C ASN A 269 -4.40 15.09 -0.15
N GLN A 270 -5.10 16.15 -0.57
CA GLN A 270 -5.73 16.19 -1.90
C GLN A 270 -4.71 16.05 -3.04
N GLY A 271 -3.52 16.63 -2.92
CA GLY A 271 -2.49 16.52 -3.96
C GLY A 271 -1.94 15.10 -4.12
N ASP A 272 -1.83 14.37 -3.01
CA ASP A 272 -1.50 12.94 -3.03
C ASP A 272 -2.61 12.14 -3.75
N LEU A 273 -3.89 12.39 -3.42
CA LEU A 273 -5.04 11.74 -4.08
C LEU A 273 -5.11 12.05 -5.58
N ASP A 274 -4.97 13.32 -5.95
CA ASP A 274 -4.95 13.74 -7.34
C ASP A 274 -3.83 13.02 -8.09
N THR A 275 -2.67 12.86 -7.46
CA THR A 275 -1.51 12.17 -8.01
C THR A 275 -1.79 10.69 -8.24
N ILE A 276 -2.21 9.93 -7.23
CA ILE A 276 -2.49 8.50 -7.42
C ILE A 276 -3.64 8.27 -8.41
N ASN A 277 -4.65 9.13 -8.43
CA ASN A 277 -5.75 9.04 -9.38
C ASN A 277 -5.34 9.36 -10.83
N THR A 278 -4.16 9.96 -11.07
CA THR A 278 -3.60 10.03 -12.44
C THR A 278 -3.22 8.66 -12.99
N ILE A 279 -2.92 7.70 -12.12
CA ILE A 279 -2.63 6.30 -12.46
C ILE A 279 -3.89 5.46 -12.34
N ALA A 280 -4.66 5.60 -11.25
CA ALA A 280 -5.81 4.76 -10.96
C ALA A 280 -6.98 4.96 -11.96
N ASN A 281 -7.31 6.22 -12.31
CA ASN A 281 -8.48 6.51 -13.13
C ASN A 281 -8.39 5.87 -14.53
N PRO A 282 -7.25 5.93 -15.25
CA PRO A 282 -7.07 5.18 -16.50
C PRO A 282 -7.21 3.67 -16.37
N LEU A 283 -6.95 3.13 -15.18
CA LEU A 283 -7.10 1.71 -14.86
C LEU A 283 -8.48 1.37 -14.30
N GLY A 284 -9.41 2.32 -14.24
CA GLY A 284 -10.80 2.06 -13.88
C GLY A 284 -11.14 2.20 -12.40
N VAL A 285 -10.29 2.82 -11.59
CA VAL A 285 -10.53 3.02 -10.14
C VAL A 285 -10.31 4.48 -9.75
N GLU A 286 -11.08 4.99 -8.80
CA GLU A 286 -10.88 6.31 -8.19
C GLU A 286 -10.71 6.17 -6.67
N PHE A 287 -9.54 6.55 -6.14
CA PHE A 287 -9.29 6.65 -4.71
C PHE A 287 -9.97 7.86 -4.10
N GLU A 288 -10.53 7.67 -2.92
CA GLU A 288 -11.39 8.64 -2.25
C GLU A 288 -10.70 9.28 -1.03
N ALA A 289 -11.17 10.46 -0.64
CA ALA A 289 -10.71 11.17 0.56
C ALA A 289 -11.45 10.66 1.81
N THR A 290 -11.21 9.42 2.18
CA THR A 290 -11.89 8.77 3.31
C THR A 290 -10.90 8.38 4.41
N ASN A 291 -11.42 8.35 5.63
CA ASN A 291 -10.71 7.85 6.79
C ASN A 291 -11.67 6.93 7.52
N LEU A 292 -11.50 5.63 7.29
CA LEU A 292 -12.32 4.60 7.88
C LEU A 292 -11.77 4.24 9.26
N ASP A 293 -12.64 4.27 10.27
CA ASP A 293 -12.22 4.02 11.66
C ASP A 293 -11.68 2.59 11.86
N TRP A 294 -10.99 2.41 12.98
CA TRP A 294 -10.46 1.15 13.46
C TRP A 294 -11.52 0.02 13.47
N GLY A 295 -11.18 -1.10 12.84
CA GLY A 295 -11.94 -2.33 12.86
C GLY A 295 -11.19 -3.39 12.08
N GLN A 296 -11.41 -4.68 12.38
CA GLN A 296 -10.98 -5.72 11.44
C GLN A 296 -11.60 -5.38 10.09
N ALA A 297 -10.78 -5.18 9.06
CA ALA A 297 -11.29 -5.33 7.71
C ALA A 297 -12.00 -6.69 7.69
N ASN A 298 -13.28 -6.74 7.34
CA ASN A 298 -14.01 -8.01 7.19
C ASN A 298 -13.51 -8.78 5.94
N GLY A 299 -12.26 -8.56 5.54
CA GLY A 299 -11.76 -8.67 4.19
C GLY A 299 -11.17 -10.03 3.86
N ASP A 300 -11.81 -11.10 4.32
CA ASP A 300 -11.54 -12.43 3.77
C ASP A 300 -12.10 -12.47 2.35
N ILE A 301 -11.22 -12.34 1.36
CA ILE A 301 -11.55 -12.58 -0.04
C ILE A 301 -11.35 -14.07 -0.27
N ALA A 302 -12.44 -14.81 -0.43
CA ALA A 302 -12.39 -16.23 -0.79
C ALA A 302 -12.54 -16.38 -2.31
N PHE A 303 -11.60 -17.07 -2.94
CA PHE A 303 -11.64 -17.40 -4.35
C PHE A 303 -11.97 -18.88 -4.51
N GLU A 304 -13.16 -19.19 -5.05
CA GLU A 304 -13.52 -20.55 -5.46
C GLU A 304 -12.75 -20.99 -6.71
N CYS A 305 -12.27 -20.02 -7.50
CA CYS A 305 -11.38 -20.24 -8.63
C CYS A 305 -10.48 -19.02 -8.79
N PHE A 306 -9.31 -19.08 -8.13
CA PHE A 306 -8.27 -18.09 -8.36
C PHE A 306 -7.61 -18.35 -9.72
N PRO A 307 -7.36 -17.30 -10.53
CA PRO A 307 -6.75 -17.46 -11.84
C PRO A 307 -5.34 -18.05 -11.75
N ASP A 308 -5.00 -18.89 -12.71
CA ASP A 308 -3.65 -19.43 -12.87
C ASP A 308 -2.65 -18.27 -13.09
N PRO A 309 -1.51 -18.26 -12.35
CA PRO A 309 -0.48 -17.26 -12.54
C PRO A 309 0.07 -17.18 -13.98
N GLN A 310 0.03 -18.27 -14.77
CA GLN A 310 0.45 -18.43 -16.19
C GLN A 310 1.88 -17.97 -16.53
#